data_AF-A0AAE8GAM0-F1
#
_entry.id   AF-A0AAE8GAM0-F1
#
_cell.length_a   1.000
_cell.length_b   1.000
_cell.length_c   1.000
_cell.angle_alpha   90.00
_cell.angle_beta   90.00
_cell.angle_gamma   90.00
#
_symmetry.space_group_name_H-M   'P 1'
#
loop_
_entity.id
_entity.type
_entity.pdbx_description
1 polymer ?
#
loop_
_entity_poly.entity_id
_entity_poly.type
_entity_poly.pdbx_seq_one_letter_code
_entity_poly.pdbx_strand_id
1 'polypeptide(L)'
;MNNSQFLKRFFEIEAGKELPHLEDDYHHITFNVTITPDVPNKDYIVVFSGDHLIFPIILEFPKNEHYLRLGWVDIFFIGKNKLPKGKKRIEFLKLIDEYIRANHLLDFDE
;
A
#
# COMPACT_ATOMS: atom_id res chain seq x y z
N MET A 1 0.96 -2.90 -11.93
CA MET A 1 0.00 -1.80 -11.67
C MET A 1 0.79 -0.52 -11.69
N ASN A 2 0.37 0.48 -12.47
CA ASN A 2 1.08 1.76 -12.51
C ASN A 2 0.70 2.67 -11.33
N ASN A 3 1.45 3.77 -11.15
CA ASN A 3 1.24 4.70 -10.03
C ASN A 3 -0.15 5.34 -10.05
N SER A 4 -0.62 5.76 -11.23
CA SER A 4 -1.94 6.38 -11.41
C SER A 4 -3.09 5.43 -11.04
N GLN A 5 -2.99 4.16 -11.40
CA GLN A 5 -3.93 3.09 -11.04
C GLN A 5 -3.98 2.87 -9.53
N PHE A 6 -2.81 2.82 -8.90
CA PHE A 6 -2.71 2.70 -7.44
C PHE A 6 -3.39 3.89 -6.76
N LEU A 7 -3.08 5.12 -7.19
CA LEU A 7 -3.62 6.34 -6.59
C LEU A 7 -5.13 6.45 -6.76
N LYS A 8 -5.65 6.14 -7.95
CA LYS A 8 -7.10 6.14 -8.20
C LYS A 8 -7.82 5.23 -7.20
N ARG A 9 -7.41 3.96 -7.12
CA ARG A 9 -8.03 2.99 -6.20
C ARG A 9 -7.83 3.38 -4.75
N PHE A 10 -6.69 3.97 -4.41
CA PHE A 10 -6.41 4.47 -3.08
C PHE A 10 -7.46 5.52 -2.66
N PHE A 11 -7.72 6.52 -3.50
CA PHE A 11 -8.70 7.57 -3.21
C PHE A 11 -10.15 7.05 -3.19
N GLU A 12 -10.47 6.04 -4.00
CA GLU A 12 -11.78 5.37 -3.95
C GLU A 12 -11.98 4.62 -2.63
N ILE A 13 -10.95 3.94 -2.12
CA ILE A 13 -10.97 3.28 -0.81
C ILE A 13 -11.09 4.33 0.31
N GLU A 14 -10.35 5.44 0.23
CA GLU A 14 -10.49 6.56 1.17
C GLU A 14 -11.92 7.13 1.17
N ALA A 15 -12.52 7.33 -0.01
CA ALA A 15 -13.87 7.85 -0.17
C ALA A 15 -14.97 6.82 0.17
N GLY A 16 -14.64 5.52 0.16
CA GLY A 16 -15.60 4.43 0.32
C GLY A 16 -16.56 4.25 -0.86
N LYS A 17 -16.20 4.78 -2.04
CA LYS A 17 -16.99 4.73 -3.28
C LYS A 17 -16.10 4.98 -4.49
N GLU A 18 -16.60 4.59 -5.66
CA GLU A 18 -16.00 4.99 -6.93
C GLU A 18 -16.05 6.52 -7.08
N LEU A 19 -14.97 7.08 -7.62
CA LEU A 19 -14.82 8.51 -7.88
C LEU A 19 -14.91 8.74 -9.39
N PRO A 20 -15.42 9.90 -9.84
CA PRO A 20 -15.52 10.20 -11.28
C PRO A 20 -14.15 10.48 -11.93
N HIS A 21 -13.05 10.39 -11.19
CA HIS A 21 -11.70 10.68 -11.66
C HIS A 21 -11.18 9.54 -12.56
N LEU A 22 -10.47 9.90 -13.61
CA LEU A 22 -9.73 8.97 -14.46
C LEU A 22 -8.35 8.66 -13.86
N GLU A 23 -7.72 7.58 -14.30
CA GLU A 23 -6.34 7.26 -13.88
C GLU A 23 -5.38 8.41 -14.22
N ASP A 24 -5.55 8.99 -15.41
CA ASP A 24 -4.72 10.10 -15.90
C ASP A 24 -4.81 11.35 -15.02
N ASP A 25 -5.86 11.53 -14.22
CA ASP A 25 -5.97 12.68 -13.31
C ASP A 25 -4.87 12.67 -12.24
N TYR A 26 -4.25 11.52 -11.96
CA TYR A 26 -3.26 11.35 -10.91
C TYR A 26 -1.79 11.38 -11.39
N HIS A 27 -1.53 11.62 -12.69
CA HIS A 27 -0.17 11.59 -13.26
C HIS A 27 0.83 12.55 -12.58
N HIS A 28 0.32 13.61 -11.95
CA HIS A 28 1.11 14.64 -11.27
C HIS A 28 1.60 14.21 -9.87
N ILE A 29 1.02 13.16 -9.29
CA ILE A 29 1.43 12.65 -7.99
C ILE A 29 2.46 11.54 -8.22
N THR A 30 3.66 11.74 -7.68
CA THR A 30 4.75 10.77 -7.78
C THR A 30 5.12 10.23 -6.40
N PHE A 31 5.53 8.97 -6.36
CA PHE A 31 6.02 8.36 -5.14
C PHE A 31 7.06 7.29 -5.43
N ASN A 32 7.93 7.07 -4.45
CA ASN A 32 8.91 6.01 -4.42
C ASN A 32 8.54 5.00 -3.35
N VAL A 33 8.81 3.73 -3.62
CA VAL A 33 8.64 2.64 -2.65
C VAL A 33 10.02 2.20 -2.18
N THR A 34 10.23 2.26 -0.87
CA THR A 34 11.43 1.71 -0.21
C THR A 34 11.02 0.55 0.67
N ILE A 35 11.78 -0.53 0.62
CA ILE A 35 11.52 -1.74 1.38
C ILE A 35 12.79 -2.11 2.14
N THR A 36 12.64 -2.50 3.40
CA THR A 36 13.79 -2.96 4.19
C THR A 36 14.45 -4.18 3.55
N PRO A 37 15.77 -4.36 3.73
CA PRO A 37 16.45 -5.58 3.31
C PRO A 37 15.80 -6.83 3.89
N ASP A 38 15.95 -7.95 3.19
CA ASP A 38 15.55 -9.24 3.73
C ASP A 38 16.38 -9.60 4.97
N VAL A 39 15.69 -9.75 6.10
CA VAL A 39 16.26 -10.22 7.36
C VAL A 39 15.49 -11.47 7.81
N PRO A 40 16.18 -12.58 8.12
CA PRO A 40 15.52 -13.80 8.56
C PRO A 40 14.59 -13.57 9.76
N ASN A 41 13.39 -14.15 9.70
CA ASN A 41 12.35 -14.04 10.73
C ASN A 41 11.89 -12.60 11.04
N LYS A 42 12.06 -11.68 10.09
CA LYS A 42 11.52 -10.33 10.17
C LYS A 42 10.60 -10.07 8.98
N ASP A 43 9.50 -9.39 9.28
CA ASP A 43 8.62 -8.86 8.26
C ASP A 43 9.29 -7.63 7.61
N TYR A 44 8.92 -7.35 6.37
CA TYR A 44 9.42 -6.18 5.66
C TYR A 44 8.74 -4.92 6.19
N ILE A 45 9.48 -3.83 6.31
CA ILE A 45 8.85 -2.51 6.40
C ILE A 45 8.82 -1.91 5.01
N VAL A 46 7.62 -1.61 4.54
CA VAL A 46 7.40 -0.97 3.24
C VAL A 46 7.02 0.48 3.49
N VAL A 47 7.68 1.39 2.77
CA VAL A 47 7.48 2.83 2.87
C VAL A 47 7.21 3.39 1.49
N PHE A 48 6.00 3.92 1.29
CA PHE A 48 5.70 4.77 0.13
C PHE A 48 5.96 6.22 0.54
N SER A 49 6.77 6.92 -0.24
CA SER A 49 7.20 8.29 0.02
C SER A 49 6.96 9.15 -1.22
N GLY A 50 6.43 10.34 -1.05
CA GLY A 50 6.10 11.25 -2.14
C GLY A 50 5.84 12.66 -1.61
N ASP A 51 5.57 13.58 -2.53
CA ASP A 51 5.31 14.99 -2.26
C ASP A 51 3.84 15.29 -1.88
N HIS A 52 2.95 14.31 -2.08
CA HIS A 52 1.53 14.43 -1.73
C HIS A 52 1.24 14.16 -0.25
N LEU A 53 0.22 14.83 0.29
CA LEU A 53 -0.19 14.78 1.72
C LEU A 53 -0.60 13.39 2.25
N ILE A 54 -0.88 12.44 1.36
CA ILE A 54 -1.19 11.04 1.72
C ILE A 54 0.07 10.26 2.12
N PHE A 55 1.26 10.79 1.80
CA PHE A 55 2.53 10.19 2.16
C PHE A 55 3.06 10.75 3.48
N PRO A 56 3.81 9.96 4.25
CA PRO A 56 4.22 8.59 3.93
C PRO A 56 3.09 7.57 4.17
N ILE A 57 3.11 6.46 3.41
CA ILE A 57 2.37 5.25 3.75
C ILE A 57 3.38 4.26 4.29
N ILE A 58 3.21 3.81 5.53
CA ILE A 58 4.15 2.91 6.19
C ILE A 58 3.38 1.70 6.70
N LEU A 59 3.85 0.52 6.33
CA LEU A 59 3.28 -0.74 6.77
C LEU A 59 4.36 -1.77 7.05
N GLU A 60 4.09 -2.64 8.02
CA GLU A 60 4.76 -3.93 8.12
C GLU A 60 4.14 -4.83 7.06
N PHE A 61 4.93 -5.66 6.41
CA PHE A 61 4.51 -6.48 5.30
C PHE A 61 5.11 -7.87 5.49
N PRO A 62 4.29 -8.86 5.88
CA PRO A 62 4.83 -10.13 6.32
C PRO A 62 5.31 -10.95 5.14
N LYS A 63 6.33 -11.78 5.39
CA LYS A 63 6.75 -12.80 4.42
C LYS A 63 5.68 -13.86 4.17
N ASN A 64 4.87 -14.13 5.19
CA ASN A 64 3.83 -15.16 5.12
C ASN A 64 2.55 -14.62 4.45
N GLU A 65 2.26 -15.08 3.24
CA GLU A 65 1.05 -14.70 2.49
C GLU A 65 -0.26 -14.96 3.23
N HIS A 66 -0.28 -15.98 4.11
CA HIS A 66 -1.47 -16.29 4.89
C HIS A 66 -1.86 -15.13 5.81
N TYR A 67 -0.87 -14.41 6.36
CA TYR A 67 -1.11 -13.24 7.21
C TYR A 67 -1.64 -12.04 6.43
N LEU A 68 -1.18 -11.85 5.18
CA LEU A 68 -1.76 -10.84 4.27
C LEU A 68 -3.24 -11.13 4.00
N ARG A 69 -3.59 -12.38 3.69
CA ARG A 69 -4.99 -12.78 3.41
C ARG A 69 -5.91 -12.63 4.62
N LEU A 70 -5.40 -12.89 5.82
CA LEU A 70 -6.13 -12.72 7.08
C LEU A 70 -6.18 -11.26 7.56
N GLY A 71 -5.49 -10.33 6.90
CA GLY A 71 -5.42 -8.92 7.31
C GLY A 71 -4.67 -8.72 8.63
N TRP A 72 -3.77 -9.64 8.98
CA TRP A 72 -2.93 -9.59 10.19
C TRP A 72 -1.70 -8.70 9.99
N VAL A 73 -1.83 -7.68 9.16
CA VAL A 73 -0.75 -6.82 8.68
C VAL A 73 -1.04 -5.39 9.08
N ASP A 74 -0.14 -4.74 9.81
CA ASP A 74 -0.36 -3.40 10.32
C ASP A 74 0.11 -2.32 9.34
N ILE A 75 -0.84 -1.53 8.82
CA ILE A 75 -0.56 -0.21 8.26
C ILE A 75 -0.40 0.74 9.44
N PHE A 76 0.82 1.20 9.68
CA PHE A 76 1.13 2.09 10.78
C PHE A 76 0.62 3.51 10.51
N PHE A 77 0.85 4.00 9.29
CA PHE A 77 0.59 5.40 8.93
C PHE A 77 0.16 5.55 7.48
N ILE A 78 -0.77 6.47 7.26
CA ILE A 78 -1.08 7.09 5.97
C ILE A 78 -1.08 8.59 6.20
N GLY A 79 -0.13 9.30 5.60
CA GLY A 79 0.13 10.70 5.89
C GLY A 79 0.48 10.89 7.37
N LYS A 80 -0.28 11.74 8.07
CA LYS A 80 -0.14 11.99 9.53
C LYS A 80 -1.11 11.18 10.40
N ASN A 81 -1.94 10.32 9.79
CA ASN A 81 -3.00 9.62 10.49
C ASN A 81 -2.62 8.14 10.71
N LYS A 82 -2.88 7.65 11.92
CA LYS A 82 -2.93 6.20 12.16
C LYS A 82 -4.19 5.65 11.51
N LEU A 83 -4.05 4.58 10.75
CA LEU A 83 -5.19 3.98 10.08
C LEU A 83 -6.00 3.12 11.07
N PRO A 84 -7.31 3.37 11.25
CA PRO A 84 -8.12 2.54 12.15
C PRO A 84 -8.29 1.12 11.62
N LYS A 85 -8.46 0.15 12.52
CA LYS A 85 -8.76 -1.25 12.16
C LYS A 85 -10.14 -1.32 11.48
N GLY A 86 -10.28 -2.14 10.44
CA GLY A 86 -11.58 -2.37 9.79
C GLY A 86 -11.49 -2.72 8.30
N LYS A 87 -12.64 -2.73 7.62
CA LYS A 87 -12.77 -3.10 6.19
C LYS A 87 -11.87 -2.27 5.29
N LYS A 88 -11.83 -0.95 5.49
CA LYS A 88 -11.00 -0.02 4.71
C LYS A 88 -9.51 -0.35 4.80
N ARG A 89 -9.00 -0.71 5.99
CA ARG A 89 -7.61 -1.18 6.18
C ARG A 89 -7.31 -2.43 5.36
N ILE A 90 -8.24 -3.40 5.31
CA ILE A 90 -8.07 -4.62 4.50
C ILE A 90 -8.03 -4.28 3.00
N GLU A 91 -8.85 -3.35 2.54
CA GLU A 91 -8.84 -2.90 1.15
C GLU A 91 -7.53 -2.21 0.77
N PHE A 92 -6.98 -1.36 1.64
CA PHE A 92 -5.64 -0.79 1.44
C PHE A 92 -4.54 -1.83 1.41
N LEU A 93 -4.55 -2.79 2.34
CA LEU A 93 -3.56 -3.87 2.36
C LEU A 93 -3.58 -4.67 1.06
N LYS A 94 -4.76 -5.01 0.55
CA LYS A 94 -4.90 -5.69 -0.75
C LYS A 94 -4.36 -4.84 -1.90
N LEU A 95 -4.69 -3.55 -1.93
CA LEU A 95 -4.18 -2.64 -2.95
C LEU A 95 -2.64 -2.54 -2.92
N ILE A 96 -2.05 -2.45 -1.74
CA ILE A 96 -0.60 -2.37 -1.55
C ILE A 96 0.07 -3.70 -1.96
N ASP A 97 -0.47 -4.85 -1.54
CA ASP A 97 0.03 -6.17 -1.94
C ASP A 97 -0.01 -6.34 -3.47
N GLU A 98 -1.13 -5.98 -4.11
CA GLU A 98 -1.28 -5.99 -5.56
C GLU A 98 -0.25 -5.08 -6.25
N TYR A 99 0.04 -3.91 -5.68
CA TYR A 99 1.07 -3.01 -6.21
C TYR A 99 2.46 -3.61 -6.12
N ILE A 100 2.84 -4.15 -4.96
CA ILE A 100 4.15 -4.74 -4.71
C ILE A 100 4.40 -5.90 -5.66
N ARG A 101 3.43 -6.82 -5.78
CA ARG A 101 3.52 -7.98 -6.67
C ARG A 101 3.57 -7.60 -8.14
N ALA A 102 2.69 -6.71 -8.57
CA ALA A 102 2.62 -6.33 -9.98
C ALA A 102 3.81 -5.48 -10.46
N ASN A 103 4.67 -5.04 -9.55
CA ASN A 103 5.92 -4.33 -9.83
C ASN A 103 7.16 -5.12 -9.41
N HIS A 104 7.02 -6.40 -9.02
CA HIS A 104 8.11 -7.28 -8.60
C HIS A 104 9.03 -6.65 -7.54
N LEU A 105 8.44 -5.93 -6.57
CA LEU A 105 9.21 -5.21 -5.54
C LEU A 105 9.65 -6.11 -4.39
N LEU A 106 9.03 -7.30 -4.26
CA LEU A 106 9.40 -8.35 -3.31
C LEU A 106 9.33 -9.70 -4.01
N ASP A 107 10.33 -10.52 -3.74
CA ASP A 107 10.28 -11.96 -4.01
C ASP A 107 9.60 -12.62 -2.81
N PHE A 108 8.45 -13.24 -3.06
CA PHE A 108 7.75 -14.03 -2.06
C PHE A 108 8.26 -15.47 -2.17
N ASP A 109 8.71 -16.02 -1.05
CA ASP A 109 8.95 -17.45 -0.95
C ASP A 109 7.58 -18.15 -1.06
N GLU A 110 7.38 -18.99 -2.09
CA GLU A 110 6.16 -19.80 -2.31
C GLU A 110 5.85 -20.78 -1.17
#